data_AF-A0A3M1SS45-F1
#
_entry.id   AF-A0A3M1SS45-F1
#
_cell.length_a   1.000
_cell.length_b   1.000
_cell.length_c   1.000
_cell.angle_alpha   90.00
_cell.angle_beta   90.00
_cell.angle_gamma   90.00
#
_symmetry.space_group_name_H-M   'P 1'
#
loop_
_entity.id
_entity.type
_entity.pdbx_description
1 polymer ?
#
loop_
_entity_poly.entity_id
_entity_poly.type
_entity_poly.pdbx_seq_one_letter_code
_entity_poly.pdbx_strand_id
1 'polypeptide(L)'
;MVEAAVGIHVRTRDRVAVLDALRTALEGEGLRLVPSDAEGGLRFLLAPPRGRWTTLYPEGSALVEALPPLLGRALGTDVLTVGRLEEAAFFYEYHGPDGALRDRYHSCPDYAKEVGEDDANEEELQRTRGDARLLEPLLGEEGDVEKLAALLARCRIERLRDHDPAHGPADNVGPLTEFARLLDLPDLLEGYDELCAIASDEEDGTDLRLLVYAEPETPGALERLLQRLRRRGAATQATSPPGSGAESAGGVPESGEGASGGGSASSEAEGSS
;
A
#
# COMPACT_ATOMS: atom_id res chain seq x y z
N MET A 1 3.30 21.16 -5.56
CA MET A 1 3.42 19.79 -5.04
C MET A 1 2.00 19.32 -4.90
N VAL A 2 1.56 18.35 -5.71
CA VAL A 2 0.18 17.90 -5.67
C VAL A 2 0.04 16.95 -4.48
N GLU A 3 -0.95 17.22 -3.64
CA GLU A 3 -1.18 16.44 -2.43
C GLU A 3 -1.90 15.15 -2.81
N ALA A 4 -1.24 14.01 -2.61
CA ALA A 4 -1.83 12.71 -2.85
C ALA A 4 -2.93 12.46 -1.81
N ALA A 5 -4.11 12.04 -2.26
CA ALA A 5 -5.14 11.53 -1.34
C ALA A 5 -4.69 10.15 -0.85
N VAL A 6 -4.38 10.03 0.44
CA VAL A 6 -3.88 8.79 1.04
C VAL A 6 -4.71 8.39 2.26
N GLY A 7 -5.20 7.15 2.24
CA GLY A 7 -5.85 6.50 3.38
C GLY A 7 -4.97 5.42 3.98
N ILE A 8 -4.87 5.39 5.31
CA ILE A 8 -4.30 4.28 6.07
C ILE A 8 -5.45 3.47 6.64
N HIS A 9 -5.67 2.27 6.11
CA HIS A 9 -6.75 1.38 6.51
C HIS A 9 -6.23 0.36 7.51
N VAL A 10 -6.71 0.44 8.75
CA VAL A 10 -6.37 -0.51 9.82
C VAL A 10 -7.47 -1.54 9.93
N ARG A 11 -7.13 -2.83 9.92
CA ARG A 11 -8.10 -3.93 9.92
C ARG A 11 -8.70 -4.18 11.31
N THR A 12 -9.49 -3.22 11.77
CA THR A 12 -10.24 -3.27 13.02
C THR A 12 -11.48 -2.38 12.92
N ARG A 13 -12.49 -2.68 13.74
CA ARG A 13 -13.65 -1.82 13.98
C ARG A 13 -13.52 -0.96 15.24
N ASP A 14 -12.51 -1.25 16.06
CA ASP A 14 -12.31 -0.57 17.35
C ASP A 14 -11.52 0.72 17.14
N ARG A 15 -12.24 1.83 16.97
CA ARG A 15 -11.66 3.17 16.84
C ARG A 15 -10.92 3.61 18.10
N VAL A 16 -11.37 3.18 19.27
CA VAL A 16 -10.72 3.55 20.54
C VAL A 16 -9.34 2.91 20.59
N ALA A 17 -9.24 1.62 20.23
CA ALA A 17 -7.95 0.94 20.13
C ALA A 17 -7.01 1.63 19.13
N VAL A 18 -7.51 2.06 17.96
CA VAL A 18 -6.70 2.81 16.98
C VAL A 18 -6.17 4.12 17.58
N LEU A 19 -7.02 4.89 18.28
CA LEU A 19 -6.62 6.13 18.93
C LEU A 19 -5.60 5.90 20.05
N ASP A 20 -5.77 4.86 20.86
CA ASP A 20 -4.83 4.53 21.93
C ASP A 20 -3.49 4.02 21.38
N ALA A 21 -3.51 3.26 20.28
CA ALA A 21 -2.31 2.84 19.56
C ALA A 21 -1.56 4.04 18.98
N LEU A 22 -2.27 4.98 18.35
CA LEU A 22 -1.70 6.26 17.88
C LEU A 22 -1.10 7.05 19.04
N ARG A 23 -1.84 7.19 20.15
CA ARG A 23 -1.36 7.92 21.34
C ARG A 23 -0.05 7.32 21.83
N THR A 24 -0.03 6.01 22.03
CA THR A 24 1.16 5.29 22.52
C THR A 24 2.34 5.44 21.55
N ALA A 25 2.08 5.32 20.25
CA ALA A 25 3.12 5.44 19.22
C ALA A 25 3.70 6.86 19.15
N LEU A 26 2.87 7.89 19.27
CA LEU A 26 3.29 9.29 19.19
C LEU A 26 3.93 9.78 20.50
N GLU A 27 3.40 9.38 21.66
CA GLU A 27 3.98 9.70 22.98
C GLU A 27 5.36 9.08 23.15
N GLY A 28 5.57 7.85 22.65
CA GLY A 28 6.91 7.24 22.59
C GLY A 28 7.91 8.04 21.76
N GLU A 29 7.42 8.93 20.90
CA GLU A 29 8.20 9.83 20.07
C GLU A 29 8.27 11.28 20.60
N GLY A 30 7.72 11.53 21.80
CA GLY A 30 7.67 12.84 22.44
C GLY A 30 6.62 13.78 21.84
N LEU A 31 5.58 13.22 21.21
CA LEU A 31 4.43 13.95 20.71
C LEU A 31 3.19 13.60 21.52
N ARG A 32 2.40 14.60 21.87
CA ARG A 32 1.16 14.41 22.63
C ARG A 32 -0.05 14.63 21.74
N LEU A 33 -1.01 13.71 21.80
CA LEU A 33 -2.32 13.90 21.15
C LEU A 33 -3.17 14.94 21.91
N VAL A 34 -3.51 16.04 21.25
CA VAL A 34 -4.37 17.11 21.76
C VAL A 34 -5.59 17.35 20.84
N PRO A 35 -6.69 17.92 21.36
CA PRO A 35 -7.87 18.30 20.58
C PRO A 35 -7.61 19.41 19.54
N SER A 36 -8.66 19.73 18.77
CA SER A 36 -8.56 20.22 17.39
C SER A 36 -8.09 21.67 17.16
N ASP A 37 -7.75 22.42 18.21
CA ASP A 37 -7.60 23.88 18.20
C ASP A 37 -6.16 24.39 18.26
N ALA A 38 -5.17 23.49 18.24
CA ALA A 38 -3.76 23.84 18.31
C ALA A 38 -3.17 24.29 16.96
N GLU A 39 -2.37 25.37 16.95
CA GLU A 39 -1.52 25.70 15.81
C GLU A 39 -0.18 24.95 15.89
N GLY A 40 0.28 24.33 14.79
CA GLY A 40 1.63 23.76 14.69
C GLY A 40 1.82 22.29 15.07
N GLY A 41 0.73 21.51 15.18
CA GLY A 41 0.78 20.06 15.38
C GLY A 41 0.59 19.24 14.10
N LEU A 42 0.85 17.93 14.17
CA LEU A 42 0.50 16.99 13.11
C LEU A 42 -0.99 16.67 13.15
N ARG A 43 -1.71 16.79 12.02
CA ARG A 43 -3.14 16.48 11.98
C ARG A 43 -3.42 15.20 11.20
N PHE A 44 -4.47 14.52 11.63
CA PHE A 44 -5.08 13.43 10.90
C PHE A 44 -6.57 13.32 11.25
N LEU A 45 -7.34 12.80 10.31
CA LEU A 45 -8.77 12.50 10.47
C LEU A 45 -8.96 11.00 10.67
N LEU A 46 -9.85 10.64 11.59
CA LEU A 46 -10.26 9.25 11.81
C LEU A 46 -11.70 9.04 11.34
N ALA A 47 -11.88 8.26 10.28
CA ALA A 47 -13.20 7.93 9.77
C ALA A 47 -13.93 6.90 10.65
N PRO A 48 -15.28 6.86 10.60
CA PRO A 48 -16.06 5.76 11.12
C PRO A 48 -15.59 4.41 10.56
N PRO A 49 -15.74 3.30 11.31
CA PRO A 49 -15.43 2.00 10.76
C PRO A 49 -16.40 1.65 9.64
N ARG A 50 -15.89 1.07 8.56
CA ARG A 50 -16.69 0.54 7.46
C ARG A 50 -16.15 -0.82 7.07
N GLY A 51 -17.05 -1.79 6.94
CA GLY A 51 -16.64 -3.18 6.79
C GLY A 51 -15.77 -3.63 7.95
N ARG A 52 -14.58 -4.11 7.65
CA ARG A 52 -13.55 -4.56 8.62
C ARG A 52 -12.48 -3.49 8.90
N TRP A 53 -12.65 -2.28 8.37
CA TRP A 53 -11.61 -1.27 8.32
C TRP A 53 -11.97 -0.04 9.14
N THR A 54 -10.97 0.54 9.77
CA THR A 54 -10.98 1.90 10.30
C THR A 54 -9.91 2.70 9.55
N THR A 55 -10.29 3.84 8.96
CA THR A 55 -9.40 4.59 8.07
C THR A 55 -8.90 5.87 8.72
N LEU A 56 -7.60 6.12 8.58
CA LEU A 56 -6.95 7.36 8.97
C LEU A 56 -6.51 8.14 7.72
N TYR A 57 -6.74 9.44 7.72
CA TYR A 57 -6.29 10.35 6.68
C TYR A 57 -5.32 11.37 7.28
N PRO A 58 -3.99 11.20 7.10
CA PRO A 58 -3.00 12.14 7.62
C PRO A 58 -2.84 13.38 6.72
N GLU A 59 -2.57 14.55 7.31
CA GLU A 59 -2.27 15.83 6.62
C GLU A 59 -0.85 15.84 5.97
N GLY A 60 -0.15 14.72 5.89
CA GLY A 60 1.20 14.73 5.33
C GLY A 60 1.87 13.37 5.13
N SER A 61 2.77 13.32 4.14
CA SER A 61 3.47 12.10 3.71
C SER A 61 4.35 11.46 4.80
N ALA A 62 4.92 12.27 5.69
CA ALA A 62 5.76 11.72 6.77
C ALA A 62 4.97 10.84 7.75
N LEU A 63 3.67 11.13 7.94
CA LEU A 63 2.78 10.28 8.74
C LEU A 63 2.36 9.03 7.96
N VAL A 64 2.12 9.16 6.66
CA VAL A 64 1.81 8.04 5.75
C VAL A 64 2.87 6.95 5.84
N GLU A 65 4.14 7.32 5.85
CA GLU A 65 5.25 6.35 5.95
C GLU A 65 5.42 5.77 7.36
N ALA A 66 5.08 6.54 8.39
CA ALA A 66 5.42 6.22 9.78
C ALA A 66 4.37 5.39 10.50
N LEU A 67 3.10 5.73 10.31
CA LEU A 67 1.99 5.18 11.07
C LEU A 67 1.70 3.71 10.76
N PRO A 68 1.71 3.23 9.50
CA PRO A 68 1.34 1.85 9.19
C PRO A 68 2.12 0.77 9.98
N PRO A 69 3.47 0.79 10.02
CA PRO A 69 4.22 -0.21 10.79
C PRO A 69 4.01 -0.07 12.31
N LEU A 70 3.79 1.14 12.81
CA LEU A 70 3.52 1.38 14.24
C LEU A 70 2.15 0.84 14.63
N LEU A 71 1.13 1.12 13.83
CA LEU A 71 -0.24 0.66 14.03
C LEU A 71 -0.35 -0.85 13.92
N GLY A 72 0.26 -1.45 12.89
CA GLY A 72 0.26 -2.90 12.70
C GLY A 72 0.80 -3.62 13.93
N ARG A 73 1.98 -3.18 14.43
CA ARG A 73 2.60 -3.74 15.64
C ARG A 73 1.82 -3.49 16.91
N ALA A 74 1.31 -2.28 17.12
CA ALA A 74 0.61 -1.92 18.35
C ALA A 74 -0.72 -2.65 18.49
N LEU A 75 -1.42 -2.88 17.37
CA LEU A 75 -2.74 -3.50 17.34
C LEU A 75 -2.69 -5.01 17.04
N GLY A 76 -1.55 -5.51 16.56
CA GLY A 76 -1.42 -6.90 16.12
C GLY A 76 -2.35 -7.22 14.96
N THR A 77 -2.53 -6.29 14.02
CA THR A 77 -3.45 -6.44 12.88
C THR A 77 -2.84 -5.95 11.58
N ASP A 78 -3.48 -6.31 10.47
CA ASP A 78 -3.13 -5.86 9.13
C ASP A 78 -3.37 -4.36 8.96
N VAL A 79 -2.45 -3.69 8.27
CA VAL A 79 -2.60 -2.28 7.85
C VAL A 79 -2.33 -2.16 6.37
N LEU A 80 -3.23 -1.53 5.63
CA LEU A 80 -3.10 -1.26 4.22
C LEU A 80 -3.12 0.25 3.99
N THR A 81 -2.04 0.80 3.48
CA THR A 81 -1.99 2.18 3.00
C THR A 81 -2.35 2.19 1.53
N VAL A 82 -3.29 3.01 1.13
CA VAL A 82 -3.67 3.18 -0.28
C VAL A 82 -3.66 4.66 -0.61
N GLY A 83 -3.03 5.03 -1.72
CA GLY A 83 -2.96 6.41 -2.15
C GLY A 83 -3.21 6.58 -3.64
N ARG A 84 -3.76 7.74 -4.00
CA ARG A 84 -3.94 8.19 -5.37
C ARG A 84 -2.93 9.31 -5.68
N LEU A 85 -2.24 9.17 -6.81
CA LEU A 85 -1.31 10.16 -7.34
C LEU A 85 -2.00 10.86 -8.51
N GLU A 86 -2.53 12.07 -8.24
CA GLU A 86 -3.44 12.81 -9.12
C GLU A 86 -4.59 11.92 -9.63
N GLU A 87 -4.89 11.92 -10.93
CA GLU A 87 -5.86 11.03 -11.58
C GLU A 87 -5.19 9.86 -12.32
N ALA A 88 -3.86 9.86 -12.37
CA ALA A 88 -3.07 9.09 -13.32
C ALA A 88 -2.37 7.86 -12.72
N ALA A 89 -2.30 7.73 -11.39
CA ALA A 89 -1.73 6.56 -10.75
C ALA A 89 -2.29 6.31 -9.34
N PHE A 90 -2.14 5.09 -8.85
CA PHE A 90 -2.39 4.73 -7.46
C PHE A 90 -1.33 3.77 -6.95
N PHE A 91 -1.20 3.68 -5.63
CA PHE A 91 -0.26 2.78 -4.97
C PHE A 91 -0.88 2.16 -3.73
N TYR A 92 -0.30 1.06 -3.27
CA TYR A 92 -0.55 0.55 -1.93
C TYR A 92 0.72 0.03 -1.25
N GLU A 93 0.68 0.04 0.08
CA GLU A 93 1.64 -0.65 0.94
C GLU A 93 0.88 -1.51 1.95
N TYR A 94 1.22 -2.80 2.03
CA TYR A 94 0.60 -3.74 2.97
C TYR A 94 1.58 -4.10 4.08
N HIS A 95 1.19 -3.80 5.32
CA HIS A 95 1.91 -4.16 6.53
C HIS A 95 1.15 -5.24 7.30
N GLY A 96 1.88 -6.26 7.75
CA GLY A 96 1.31 -7.31 8.59
C GLY A 96 1.20 -6.93 10.08
N PRO A 97 0.66 -7.83 10.92
CA PRO A 97 0.50 -7.64 12.37
C PRO A 97 1.77 -7.34 13.19
N ASP A 98 2.95 -7.61 12.66
CA ASP A 98 4.24 -7.26 13.27
C ASP A 98 4.74 -5.87 12.86
N GLY A 99 4.00 -5.19 12.00
CA GLY A 99 4.35 -3.93 11.35
C GLY A 99 5.32 -4.09 10.18
N ALA A 100 5.71 -5.31 9.81
CA ALA A 100 6.61 -5.53 8.68
C ALA A 100 5.88 -5.27 7.36
N LEU A 101 6.56 -4.59 6.43
CA LEU A 101 6.09 -4.43 5.05
C LEU A 101 6.08 -5.82 4.39
N ARG A 102 4.91 -6.24 3.92
CA ARG A 102 4.68 -7.53 3.25
C ARG A 102 4.66 -7.36 1.74
N ASP A 103 4.00 -6.31 1.26
CA ASP A 103 3.85 -6.06 -0.16
C ASP A 103 3.78 -4.56 -0.47
N ARG A 104 4.15 -4.20 -1.70
CA ARG A 104 4.07 -2.84 -2.23
C ARG A 104 3.74 -2.87 -3.71
N TYR A 105 2.80 -2.01 -4.09
CA TYR A 105 2.39 -1.81 -5.48
C TYR A 105 2.40 -0.35 -5.86
N HIS A 106 2.85 -0.05 -7.07
CA HIS A 106 2.65 1.26 -7.72
C HIS A 106 2.10 1.03 -9.13
N SER A 107 1.01 1.67 -9.51
CA SER A 107 0.51 1.53 -10.90
C SER A 107 1.47 2.18 -11.90
N CYS A 108 2.20 3.21 -11.51
CA CYS A 108 3.25 3.85 -12.31
C CYS A 108 4.43 4.22 -11.40
N PRO A 109 5.49 3.40 -11.31
CA PRO A 109 6.66 3.67 -10.46
C PRO A 109 7.38 4.98 -10.80
N ASP A 110 7.37 5.37 -12.08
CA ASP A 110 8.02 6.60 -12.55
C ASP A 110 7.21 7.87 -12.29
N TYR A 111 6.00 7.75 -11.72
CA TYR A 111 5.09 8.88 -11.64
C TYR A 111 5.65 10.06 -10.82
N ALA A 112 6.40 9.77 -9.76
CA ALA A 112 6.97 10.80 -8.90
C ALA A 112 8.30 11.38 -9.42
N LYS A 113 8.80 10.89 -10.57
CA LYS A 113 10.10 11.28 -11.10
C LYS A 113 10.03 12.60 -11.85
N GLU A 114 11.05 13.43 -11.68
CA GLU A 114 11.16 14.70 -12.40
C GLU A 114 11.50 14.46 -13.88
N VAL A 115 11.15 15.42 -14.74
CA VAL A 115 11.49 15.36 -16.17
C VAL A 115 13.01 15.33 -16.33
N GLY A 116 13.53 14.23 -16.87
CA GLY A 116 14.96 14.03 -17.07
C GLY A 116 15.63 13.11 -16.04
N GLU A 117 14.88 12.63 -15.04
CA GLU A 117 15.32 11.50 -14.21
C GLU A 117 15.25 10.18 -14.98
N ASP A 118 16.10 9.22 -14.59
CA ASP A 118 16.11 7.89 -15.20
C ASP A 118 14.84 7.11 -14.84
N ASP A 119 14.27 6.41 -15.83
CA ASP A 119 13.16 5.48 -15.65
C ASP A 119 13.47 4.44 -14.56
N ALA A 120 12.42 3.81 -14.02
CA ALA A 120 12.55 2.80 -12.98
C ALA A 120 13.41 1.65 -13.49
N ASN A 121 14.42 1.32 -12.70
CA ASN A 121 15.28 0.19 -12.99
C ASN A 121 14.52 -1.12 -12.70
N GLU A 122 15.05 -2.25 -13.19
CA GLU A 122 14.40 -3.55 -13.07
C GLU A 122 14.11 -3.94 -11.60
N GLU A 123 15.00 -3.57 -10.68
CA GLU A 123 14.81 -3.85 -9.26
C GLU A 123 13.64 -3.04 -8.66
N GLU A 124 13.54 -1.76 -9.01
CA GLU A 124 12.44 -0.89 -8.60
C GLU A 124 11.11 -1.36 -9.19
N LEU A 125 11.11 -1.72 -10.48
CA LEU A 125 9.95 -2.29 -11.15
C LEU A 125 9.48 -3.57 -10.44
N GLN A 126 10.39 -4.49 -10.16
CA GLN A 126 10.05 -5.75 -9.52
C GLN A 126 9.59 -5.57 -8.06
N ARG A 127 10.24 -4.68 -7.30
CA ARG A 127 9.89 -4.40 -5.89
C ARG A 127 8.51 -3.75 -5.72
N THR A 128 8.07 -3.00 -6.72
CA THR A 128 6.80 -2.26 -6.67
C THR A 128 5.68 -2.95 -7.45
N ARG A 129 5.89 -4.19 -7.91
CA ARG A 129 4.96 -4.88 -8.80
C ARG A 129 3.68 -5.36 -8.11
N GLY A 130 3.69 -5.46 -6.79
CA GLY A 130 2.63 -6.08 -5.99
C GLY A 130 2.55 -7.61 -6.19
N ASP A 131 2.05 -8.30 -5.18
CA ASP A 131 1.64 -9.70 -5.26
C ASP A 131 0.25 -9.88 -4.62
N ALA A 132 -0.76 -10.06 -5.48
CA ALA A 132 -2.15 -10.23 -5.05
C ALA A 132 -2.35 -11.38 -4.05
N ARG A 133 -1.49 -12.41 -4.07
CA ARG A 133 -1.57 -13.53 -3.13
C ARG A 133 -1.23 -13.12 -1.70
N LEU A 134 -0.37 -12.11 -1.52
CA LEU A 134 -0.05 -11.58 -0.19
C LEU A 134 -1.25 -10.86 0.43
N LEU A 135 -2.19 -10.38 -0.39
CA LEU A 135 -3.43 -9.75 0.06
C LEU A 135 -4.59 -10.75 0.23
N GLU A 136 -4.40 -12.05 -0.07
CA GLU A 136 -5.42 -13.09 0.12
C GLU A 136 -6.08 -13.07 1.51
N PRO A 137 -5.33 -12.89 2.64
CA PRO A 137 -5.96 -12.82 3.95
C PRO A 137 -6.94 -11.67 4.10
N LEU A 138 -6.81 -10.62 3.29
CA LEU A 138 -7.64 -9.41 3.33
C LEU A 138 -8.97 -9.58 2.58
N LEU A 139 -8.99 -10.44 1.56
CA LEU A 139 -10.11 -10.66 0.64
C LEU A 139 -11.28 -11.43 1.28
N GLY A 140 -12.45 -11.31 0.65
CA GLY A 140 -13.71 -11.84 1.17
C GLY A 140 -14.20 -13.11 0.48
N GLU A 141 -13.98 -13.24 -0.83
CA GLU A 141 -14.58 -14.29 -1.65
C GLU A 141 -13.55 -15.16 -2.37
N GLU A 142 -13.96 -16.38 -2.72
CA GLU A 142 -13.19 -17.26 -3.60
C GLU A 142 -13.10 -16.64 -5.01
N GLY A 143 -11.90 -16.64 -5.59
CA GLY A 143 -11.64 -16.04 -6.90
C GLY A 143 -11.27 -14.55 -6.89
N ASP A 144 -11.32 -13.88 -5.72
CA ASP A 144 -10.95 -12.46 -5.63
C ASP A 144 -9.45 -12.23 -5.83
N VAL A 145 -8.61 -13.22 -5.49
CA VAL A 145 -7.15 -13.13 -5.71
C VAL A 145 -6.85 -13.02 -7.20
N GLU A 146 -7.52 -13.81 -8.04
CA GLU A 146 -7.36 -13.78 -9.49
C GLU A 146 -7.86 -12.47 -10.10
N LYS A 147 -9.01 -11.96 -9.62
CA LYS A 147 -9.53 -10.65 -10.03
C LYS A 147 -8.55 -9.54 -9.68
N LEU A 148 -8.01 -9.56 -8.45
CA LEU A 148 -7.03 -8.59 -7.98
C LEU A 148 -5.73 -8.67 -8.78
N ALA A 149 -5.21 -9.88 -9.05
CA ALA A 149 -4.02 -10.07 -9.87
C ALA A 149 -4.21 -9.51 -11.29
N ALA A 150 -5.37 -9.76 -11.91
CA ALA A 150 -5.71 -9.21 -13.22
C ALA A 150 -5.82 -7.69 -13.20
N LEU A 151 -6.40 -7.12 -12.14
CA LEU A 151 -6.51 -5.68 -11.94
C LEU A 151 -5.13 -5.02 -11.84
N LEU A 152 -4.25 -5.52 -10.96
CA LEU A 152 -2.89 -4.99 -10.78
C LEU A 152 -2.08 -5.08 -12.07
N ALA A 153 -2.16 -6.20 -12.79
CA ALA A 153 -1.48 -6.37 -14.07
C ALA A 153 -2.01 -5.40 -15.14
N ARG A 154 -3.32 -5.18 -15.21
CA ARG A 154 -3.96 -4.28 -16.19
C ARG A 154 -3.60 -2.82 -15.96
N CYS A 155 -3.44 -2.41 -14.70
CA CYS A 155 -3.22 -1.01 -14.33
C CYS A 155 -1.75 -0.62 -14.27
N ARG A 156 -0.84 -1.58 -14.42
CA ARG A 156 0.59 -1.36 -14.35
C ARG A 156 1.09 -0.71 -15.64
N ILE A 157 1.64 0.50 -15.50
CA ILE A 157 2.45 1.20 -16.47
C ILE A 157 3.90 1.06 -16.00
N GLU A 158 4.68 0.23 -16.68
CA GLU A 158 6.07 -0.01 -16.26
C GLU A 158 6.95 1.22 -16.47
N ARG A 159 6.74 1.97 -17.56
CA ARG A 159 7.50 3.18 -17.86
C ARG A 159 6.60 4.25 -18.44
N LEU A 160 6.77 5.48 -17.97
CA LEU A 160 5.93 6.60 -18.39
C LEU A 160 6.11 6.91 -19.88
N ARG A 161 7.33 6.75 -20.42
CA ARG A 161 7.63 6.96 -21.85
C ARG A 161 6.92 5.98 -22.79
N ASP A 162 6.57 4.80 -22.28
CA ASP A 162 5.89 3.75 -23.05
C ASP A 162 4.36 3.97 -23.02
N HIS A 163 3.87 4.89 -22.18
CA HIS A 163 2.50 5.35 -22.18
C HIS A 163 2.29 6.35 -23.32
N ASP A 164 1.38 6.04 -24.24
CA ASP A 164 1.00 6.97 -25.30
C ASP A 164 0.07 8.07 -24.75
N PRO A 165 0.50 9.34 -24.69
CA PRO A 165 -0.36 10.44 -24.21
C PRO A 165 -1.56 10.71 -25.13
N ALA A 166 -1.54 10.23 -26.39
CA ALA A 166 -2.69 10.35 -27.30
C ALA A 166 -3.89 9.51 -26.87
N HIS A 167 -3.68 8.53 -25.99
CA HIS A 167 -4.75 7.72 -25.39
C HIS A 167 -5.31 8.33 -24.09
N GLY A 168 -4.94 9.58 -23.78
CA GLY A 168 -5.36 10.31 -22.58
C GLY A 168 -4.54 9.91 -21.34
N PRO A 169 -4.69 10.63 -20.22
CA PRO A 169 -4.17 10.16 -18.94
C PRO A 169 -4.81 8.80 -18.62
N ALA A 170 -4.03 7.86 -18.09
CA ALA A 170 -4.60 6.62 -17.58
C ALA A 170 -5.60 6.95 -16.48
N ASP A 171 -6.90 6.85 -16.76
CA ASP A 171 -7.95 7.00 -15.75
C ASP A 171 -7.80 5.85 -14.75
N ASN A 172 -7.19 6.16 -13.60
CA ASN A 172 -6.99 5.21 -12.52
C ASN A 172 -8.09 5.29 -11.46
N VAL A 173 -9.11 6.15 -11.63
CA VAL A 173 -10.23 6.26 -10.69
C VAL A 173 -11.05 4.98 -10.70
N GLY A 174 -11.39 4.48 -11.90
CA GLY A 174 -12.09 3.21 -12.08
C GLY A 174 -11.36 2.01 -11.45
N PRO A 175 -10.09 1.77 -11.82
CA PRO A 175 -9.25 0.76 -11.18
C PRO A 175 -9.13 0.84 -9.66
N LEU A 176 -8.91 2.04 -9.12
CA LEU A 176 -8.81 2.24 -7.68
C LEU A 176 -10.13 1.91 -6.97
N THR A 177 -11.25 2.27 -7.58
CA THR A 177 -12.60 1.92 -7.08
C THR A 177 -12.80 0.39 -7.09
N GLU A 178 -12.36 -0.28 -8.16
CA GLU A 178 -12.42 -1.74 -8.26
C GLU A 178 -11.54 -2.42 -7.20
N PHE A 179 -10.33 -1.90 -6.99
CA PHE A 179 -9.39 -2.36 -5.95
C PHE A 179 -9.99 -2.21 -4.56
N ALA A 180 -10.52 -1.02 -4.24
CA ALA A 180 -11.17 -0.74 -2.96
C ALA A 180 -12.34 -1.68 -2.71
N ARG A 181 -13.17 -1.93 -3.73
CA ARG A 181 -14.31 -2.84 -3.64
C ARG A 181 -13.90 -4.28 -3.36
N LEU A 182 -12.86 -4.80 -4.01
CA LEU A 182 -12.36 -6.17 -3.78
C LEU A 182 -11.90 -6.39 -2.34
N LEU A 183 -11.39 -5.34 -1.68
CA LEU A 183 -10.88 -5.38 -0.32
C LEU A 183 -11.88 -4.86 0.74
N ASP A 184 -13.11 -4.55 0.32
CA ASP A 184 -14.16 -3.91 1.14
C ASP A 184 -13.64 -2.63 1.83
N LEU A 185 -12.75 -1.89 1.16
CA LEU A 185 -12.24 -0.62 1.65
C LEU A 185 -13.32 0.47 1.51
N PRO A 186 -13.31 1.46 2.41
CA PRO A 186 -14.06 2.70 2.18
C PRO A 186 -13.57 3.37 0.90
N ASP A 187 -14.47 4.12 0.25
CA ASP A 187 -14.07 4.98 -0.86
C ASP A 187 -12.99 5.94 -0.36
N LEU A 188 -11.91 6.06 -1.13
CA LEU A 188 -10.87 7.04 -0.85
C LEU A 188 -11.46 8.42 -1.11
N LEU A 189 -11.65 9.18 -0.04
CA LEU A 189 -12.20 10.52 -0.10
C LEU A 189 -11.16 11.48 -0.69
N GLU A 190 -11.64 12.50 -1.40
CA GLU A 190 -10.81 13.53 -2.01
C GLU A 190 -10.18 14.38 -0.90
N GLY A 191 -8.84 14.48 -0.89
CA GLY A 191 -8.03 15.44 -0.10
C GLY A 191 -8.23 15.52 1.42
N TYR A 192 -7.18 15.86 2.17
CA TYR A 192 -7.33 16.12 3.61
C TYR A 192 -8.22 17.35 3.89
N ASP A 193 -8.08 18.40 3.09
CA ASP A 193 -8.81 19.67 3.27
C ASP A 193 -10.30 19.55 2.97
N GLU A 194 -10.67 18.82 1.92
CA GLU A 194 -12.07 18.59 1.55
C GLU A 194 -12.75 17.69 2.58
N LEU A 195 -12.05 16.68 3.09
CA LEU A 195 -12.50 15.92 4.24
C LEU A 195 -12.73 16.78 5.49
N CYS A 196 -11.86 17.75 5.76
CA CYS A 196 -12.06 18.70 6.85
C CYS A 196 -13.28 19.59 6.61
N ALA A 197 -13.52 20.02 5.37
CA ALA A 197 -14.71 20.79 5.01
C ALA A 197 -15.99 19.98 5.22
N ILE A 198 -16.03 18.72 4.76
CA ILE A 198 -17.15 17.79 4.98
C ILE A 198 -17.38 17.56 6.47
N ALA A 199 -16.31 17.34 7.25
CA ALA A 199 -16.40 17.13 8.69
C ALA A 199 -16.87 18.39 9.46
N SER A 200 -16.69 19.57 8.88
CA SER A 200 -17.08 20.85 9.49
C SER A 200 -18.52 21.26 9.17
N ASP A 201 -19.15 20.61 8.19
CA ASP A 201 -20.54 20.85 7.83
C ASP A 201 -21.46 20.07 8.78
N GLU A 202 -21.97 20.76 9.81
CA GLU A 202 -22.79 20.17 10.88
C GLU A 202 -24.14 19.59 10.37
N GLU A 203 -24.58 19.92 9.15
CA GLU A 203 -25.87 19.46 8.61
C GLU A 203 -25.84 18.01 8.09
N ASP A 204 -24.69 17.49 7.64
CA ASP A 204 -24.63 16.21 6.92
C ASP A 204 -24.43 14.98 7.81
N GLY A 205 -24.25 15.15 9.13
CA GLY A 205 -24.20 14.04 10.08
C GLY A 205 -23.13 12.99 9.78
N THR A 206 -22.12 13.32 8.95
CA THR A 206 -20.99 12.43 8.69
C THR A 206 -20.14 12.37 9.95
N ASP A 207 -20.09 11.19 10.57
CA ASP A 207 -19.40 10.89 11.83
C ASP A 207 -17.85 10.96 11.74
N LEU A 208 -17.29 11.85 10.91
CA LEU A 208 -15.86 12.19 10.85
C LEU A 208 -15.47 12.90 12.16
N ARG A 209 -15.16 12.09 13.17
CA ARG A 209 -14.87 12.56 14.53
C ARG A 209 -13.48 12.16 14.96
N LEU A 210 -12.51 13.00 14.65
CA LEU A 210 -11.40 13.44 15.51
C LEU A 210 -10.35 14.08 14.59
N LEU A 211 -10.22 15.41 14.61
CA LEU A 211 -8.92 16.02 14.33
C LEU A 211 -8.08 15.76 15.58
N VAL A 212 -7.00 15.03 15.42
CA VAL A 212 -6.05 14.86 16.52
C VAL A 212 -4.76 15.52 16.14
N TYR A 213 -4.29 16.38 17.04
CA TYR A 213 -3.06 17.11 16.90
C TYR A 213 -1.97 16.40 17.66
N ALA A 214 -0.84 16.13 17.03
CA ALA A 214 0.36 15.74 17.77
C ALA A 214 1.21 17.00 18.01
N GLU A 215 1.19 17.53 19.23
CA GLU A 215 2.06 18.64 19.63
C GLU A 215 3.41 18.11 20.15
N PRO A 216 4.54 18.74 19.79
CA PRO A 216 5.83 18.37 20.33
C PRO A 216 5.96 18.80 21.81
N GLU A 217 6.25 17.84 22.71
CA GLU A 217 6.48 18.15 24.13
C GLU A 217 7.74 19.01 24.37
N THR A 218 8.66 18.99 23.40
CA THR A 218 9.89 19.79 23.43
C THR A 218 10.18 20.40 22.06
N PRO A 219 10.77 21.60 21.98
CA PRO A 219 11.20 22.18 20.71
C PRO A 219 12.04 21.19 19.88
N GLY A 220 11.67 21.04 18.61
CA GLY A 220 12.35 20.14 17.68
C GLY A 220 12.01 18.65 17.84
N ALA A 221 11.09 18.24 18.72
CA ALA A 221 10.67 16.83 18.81
C ALA A 221 10.05 16.34 17.49
N LEU A 222 9.22 17.20 16.88
CA LEU A 222 8.63 16.94 15.58
C LEU A 222 9.70 16.75 14.50
N GLU A 223 10.65 17.69 14.35
CA GLU A 223 11.73 17.56 13.37
C GLU A 223 12.58 16.32 13.61
N ARG A 224 12.89 15.98 14.87
CA ARG A 224 13.63 14.75 15.20
C ARG A 224 12.84 13.49 14.87
N LEU A 225 11.52 13.49 15.08
CA LEU A 225 10.66 12.40 14.65
C LEU A 225 10.67 12.30 13.12
N LEU A 226 10.35 13.38 12.41
CA LEU A 226 10.35 13.42 10.94
C LEU A 226 11.70 12.98 10.36
N GLN A 227 12.83 13.41 10.94
CA GLN A 227 14.15 12.95 10.54
C GLN A 227 14.38 11.47 10.82
N ARG A 228 13.94 10.94 11.96
CA ARG A 228 14.04 9.51 12.29
C ARG A 228 13.16 8.66 11.38
N LEU A 229 11.96 9.11 11.06
CA LEU A 229 11.04 8.48 10.12
C LEU A 229 11.65 8.44 8.73
N ARG A 230 12.16 9.58 8.22
CA ARG A 230 12.89 9.63 6.94
C ARG A 230 14.09 8.70 6.91
N ARG A 231 14.88 8.64 8.00
CA ARG A 231 16.04 7.72 8.10
C ARG A 231 15.61 6.25 8.14
N ARG A 232 14.50 5.92 8.80
CA ARG A 232 13.93 4.55 8.81
C ARG A 232 13.40 4.19 7.43
N GLY A 233 12.65 5.08 6.77
CA GLY A 233 12.19 4.90 5.39
C GLY A 233 13.37 4.60 4.46
N ALA A 234 14.44 5.39 4.53
CA ALA A 234 15.65 5.17 3.74
C ALA A 234 16.40 3.86 4.10
N ALA A 235 16.47 3.48 5.38
CA ALA A 235 17.15 2.26 5.80
C ALA A 235 16.39 0.98 5.39
N THR A 236 15.06 1.01 5.40
CA THR A 236 14.22 -0.08 4.88
C THR A 236 14.41 -0.24 3.36
N GLN A 237 14.69 0.84 2.63
CA GLN A 237 15.06 0.76 1.21
C GLN A 237 16.47 0.17 0.99
N ALA A 238 17.41 0.40 1.91
CA ALA A 238 18.80 -0.04 1.78
C ALA A 238 19.09 -1.48 2.27
N THR A 239 18.11 -2.14 2.92
CA THR A 239 18.30 -3.47 3.53
C THR A 239 17.69 -4.64 2.74
N SER A 240 17.20 -4.39 1.52
CA SER A 240 17.06 -5.47 0.55
C SER A 240 18.44 -6.11 0.36
N PRO A 241 18.62 -7.41 0.68
CA PRO A 241 19.90 -8.06 0.44
C PRO A 241 20.21 -7.91 -1.05
N PRO A 242 21.44 -7.50 -1.42
CA PRO A 242 21.83 -7.49 -2.82
C PRO A 242 21.53 -8.88 -3.36
N GLY A 243 20.63 -8.94 -4.34
CA GLY A 243 20.12 -10.19 -4.88
C GLY A 243 21.28 -11.14 -5.05
N SER A 244 21.22 -12.29 -4.36
CA SER A 244 22.23 -13.33 -4.52
C SER A 244 22.15 -13.73 -5.98
N GLY A 245 23.03 -13.14 -6.80
CA GLY A 245 23.30 -13.58 -8.14
C GLY A 245 23.80 -15.00 -8.01
N ALA A 246 22.87 -15.95 -8.08
CA ALA A 246 23.20 -17.32 -8.36
C ALA A 246 23.80 -17.29 -9.75
N GLU A 247 25.14 -17.21 -9.79
CA GLU A 247 25.95 -17.54 -10.94
C GLU A 247 25.52 -18.95 -11.39
N SER A 248 24.63 -18.98 -12.38
CA SER A 248 24.32 -20.19 -13.14
C SER A 248 25.53 -20.49 -14.04
N ALA A 249 26.57 -21.07 -13.42
CA ALA A 249 27.59 -21.81 -14.13
C ALA A 249 27.02 -23.19 -14.47
N GLY A 250 26.07 -23.23 -15.42
CA GLY A 250 25.50 -24.44 -15.99
C GLY A 250 26.11 -24.71 -17.36
N GLY A 251 27.36 -25.19 -17.39
CA GLY A 251 27.95 -25.76 -18.60
C GLY A 251 27.11 -26.92 -19.10
N VAL A 252 26.73 -26.87 -20.38
CA VAL A 252 26.08 -27.98 -21.10
C VAL A 252 27.18 -28.92 -21.57
N PRO A 253 27.23 -30.20 -21.14
CA PRO A 253 27.98 -31.21 -21.86
C PRO A 253 27.09 -31.78 -22.97
N GLU A 254 27.58 -31.65 -24.21
CA GLU A 254 27.21 -32.53 -25.32
C GLU A 254 27.41 -33.99 -24.93
N SER A 255 26.34 -34.78 -25.02
CA SER A 255 26.31 -36.24 -25.05
C SER A 255 24.91 -36.55 -25.59
N GLY A 256 24.67 -37.23 -26.70
CA GLY A 256 25.38 -38.32 -27.35
C GLY A 256 24.27 -39.23 -27.89
N GLU A 257 24.42 -39.67 -29.14
CA GLU A 257 23.54 -40.61 -29.85
C GLU A 257 23.12 -41.83 -29.00
N GLY A 258 21.88 -42.33 -29.21
CA GLY A 258 21.51 -43.62 -28.63
C GLY A 258 20.06 -44.09 -28.85
N ALA A 259 19.81 -44.69 -30.02
CA ALA A 259 19.01 -45.90 -30.24
C ALA A 259 17.51 -46.01 -29.84
N SER A 260 16.70 -46.15 -30.91
CA SER A 260 15.62 -47.13 -31.16
C SER A 260 15.07 -48.03 -30.04
N GLY A 261 13.73 -48.12 -30.01
CA GLY A 261 12.93 -49.25 -29.52
C GLY A 261 11.54 -48.74 -29.14
N GLY A 262 10.43 -49.02 -29.81
CA GLY A 262 9.99 -50.31 -30.36
C GLY A 262 9.19 -51.04 -29.30
N GLY A 263 7.85 -50.85 -29.27
CA GLY A 263 7.00 -51.54 -28.29
C GLY A 263 5.53 -51.13 -28.35
N SER A 264 4.80 -51.69 -29.31
CA SER A 264 3.33 -51.76 -29.30
C SER A 264 2.86 -52.72 -28.20
N ALA A 265 1.78 -52.38 -27.49
CA ALA A 265 0.82 -53.37 -26.99
C ALA A 265 -0.51 -52.69 -26.63
N SER A 266 -1.54 -53.12 -27.35
CA SER A 266 -2.96 -52.93 -27.09
C SER A 266 -3.40 -53.71 -25.86
N SER A 267 -4.39 -53.22 -25.11
CA SER A 267 -5.42 -54.08 -24.54
C SER A 267 -6.64 -53.25 -24.09
N GLU A 268 -7.76 -53.58 -24.73
CA GLU A 268 -9.13 -53.32 -24.33
C GLU A 268 -9.41 -53.87 -22.92
N ALA A 269 -10.33 -53.21 -22.20
CA ALA A 269 -11.20 -53.88 -21.24
C ALA A 269 -12.48 -53.05 -21.04
N GLU A 270 -13.55 -53.49 -21.70
CA GLU A 270 -14.93 -53.24 -21.30
C GLU A 270 -15.20 -53.88 -19.92
N GLY A 271 -16.12 -53.28 -19.16
CA GLY A 271 -16.60 -53.86 -17.91
C GLY A 271 -17.82 -53.11 -17.38
N SER A 272 -19.00 -53.59 -17.75
CA SER A 272 -20.31 -53.16 -17.26
C SER A 272 -20.49 -53.44 -15.76
N SER A 273 -21.17 -52.53 -15.06
CA SER A 273 -22.32 -52.77 -14.16
C SER A 273 -22.92 -51.46 -13.71
#